data_AF-A0A5J6NDQ7-F1
#
_entry.id   AF-A0A5J6NDQ7-F1
#
_cell.length_a   1.000
_cell.length_b   1.000
_cell.length_c   1.000
_cell.angle_alpha   90.00
_cell.angle_beta   90.00
_cell.angle_gamma   90.00
#
_symmetry.space_group_name_H-M   'P 1'
#
loop_
_entity.id
_entity.type
_entity.pdbx_description
1 polymer ?
#
loop_
_entity_poly.entity_id
_entity_poly.type
_entity_poly.pdbx_seq_one_letter_code
_entity_poly.pdbx_strand_id
1 'polypeptide(L)'
;MDIETVERYGNKRVHHRGGPSQAAPDRTNNKVCFHWRAGRCNRIHCPYLHGELPQPSDGATFHPQGLVWRNSNASSNPGSTSRWGKGHRGAVSGMSRPHRKVQDKICNYFIGGTCSYGENCRFLHSWFVSESISLLTPLKGHQKGVTGFALPAGSDKLYTGSKDESVRLWDCQTGQCAGVINLGGEIGCMIGEGPWVFVGIPDAVKAWNTQNSTDLSLSGPTGQVYAMAVGNEMLFAGIQDGRILAWKFIAVGNRFEPAASLSGHLLAVVSLVVGAMRLYSASMDHTIRVHCAWS
;
A
#
# COMPACT_ATOMS: atom_id res chain seq x y z
N MET A 1 -12.87 29.61 61.72
CA MET A 1 -12.67 31.07 61.69
C MET A 1 -12.78 31.51 60.25
N ASP A 2 -13.97 31.39 59.66
CA ASP A 2 -15.16 32.21 59.91
C ASP A 2 -14.95 33.64 59.38
N ILE A 3 -15.65 33.98 58.30
CA ILE A 3 -16.83 34.87 58.28
C ILE A 3 -16.37 36.28 57.83
N GLU A 4 -16.62 36.66 56.57
CA GLU A 4 -17.82 37.42 56.11
C GLU A 4 -17.75 38.90 56.55
N THR A 5 -18.07 39.96 55.80
CA THR A 5 -19.25 40.26 54.96
C THR A 5 -19.08 41.71 54.38
N VAL A 6 -19.44 42.00 53.11
CA VAL A 6 -20.66 42.73 52.60
C VAL A 6 -20.45 44.27 52.53
N GLU A 7 -20.75 45.00 51.44
CA GLU A 7 -22.07 45.39 50.87
C GLU A 7 -22.00 45.55 49.34
N ARG A 8 -22.88 45.02 48.48
CA ARG A 8 -24.35 45.15 48.27
C ARG A 8 -24.83 46.53 47.80
N TYR A 9 -25.18 46.59 46.51
CA TYR A 9 -26.45 47.12 45.96
C TYR A 9 -26.68 46.33 44.64
N GLY A 10 -27.84 45.81 44.24
CA GLY A 10 -29.24 45.97 44.67
C GLY A 10 -30.10 45.72 43.42
N ASN A 11 -30.85 44.61 43.41
CA ASN A 11 -31.64 44.06 42.29
C ASN A 11 -32.75 44.98 41.74
N LYS A 12 -33.14 44.78 40.48
CA LYS A 12 -34.51 44.30 40.12
C LYS A 12 -34.61 43.81 38.66
N ARG A 13 -35.19 42.61 38.53
CA ARG A 13 -35.56 41.89 37.30
C ARG A 13 -36.91 42.39 36.77
N VAL A 14 -37.09 42.33 35.45
CA VAL A 14 -38.38 41.96 34.84
C VAL A 14 -38.11 40.94 33.72
N HIS A 15 -38.89 39.87 33.74
CA HIS A 15 -38.88 38.73 32.82
C HIS A 15 -39.76 38.99 31.60
N HIS A 16 -39.35 38.52 30.42
CA HIS A 16 -40.30 37.93 29.47
C HIS A 16 -39.76 36.62 28.88
N ARG A 17 -40.65 35.62 28.90
CA ARG A 17 -40.47 34.21 28.55
C ARG A 17 -40.45 33.99 27.03
N GLY A 18 -39.72 32.95 26.61
CA GLY A 18 -39.97 32.19 25.39
C GLY A 18 -38.71 31.62 24.74
N GLY A 19 -38.27 30.41 25.14
CA GLY A 19 -37.30 29.60 24.35
C GLY A 19 -38.02 28.68 23.34
N PRO A 20 -37.36 27.70 22.69
CA PRO A 20 -35.92 27.54 22.47
C PRO A 20 -35.53 27.12 21.02
N SER A 21 -34.21 27.05 20.77
CA SER A 21 -33.49 26.06 19.93
C SER A 21 -32.98 26.44 18.51
N GLN A 22 -31.66 26.25 18.38
CA GLN A 22 -30.89 25.67 17.26
C GLN A 22 -30.45 26.49 16.03
N ALA A 23 -29.14 26.32 15.79
CA ALA A 23 -28.42 26.17 14.52
C ALA A 23 -28.15 27.42 13.65
N ALA A 24 -26.87 27.80 13.63
CA ALA A 24 -26.29 28.68 12.62
C ALA A 24 -26.05 27.92 11.29
N PRO A 25 -26.43 28.44 10.11
CA PRO A 25 -26.12 27.79 8.84
C PRO A 25 -24.88 28.40 8.15
N ASP A 26 -23.87 27.56 8.02
CA ASP A 26 -23.20 27.14 6.79
C ASP A 26 -22.98 28.17 5.65
N ARG A 27 -21.72 28.61 5.50
CA ARG A 27 -21.19 29.28 4.31
C ARG A 27 -20.82 28.24 3.24
N THR A 28 -21.74 27.90 2.34
CA THR A 28 -21.39 27.51 0.95
C THR A 28 -22.58 27.71 0.00
N ASN A 29 -22.51 28.70 -0.92
CA ASN A 29 -23.38 28.68 -2.10
C ASN A 29 -22.84 29.53 -3.27
N ASN A 30 -21.79 29.04 -3.94
CA ASN A 30 -21.36 29.55 -5.26
C ASN A 30 -22.30 29.05 -6.38
N LYS A 31 -23.62 29.26 -6.25
CA LYS A 31 -24.61 28.84 -7.24
C LYS A 31 -25.31 30.06 -7.82
N VAL A 32 -25.37 30.12 -9.16
CA VAL A 32 -26.06 31.18 -9.91
C VAL A 32 -27.57 30.99 -9.78
N CYS A 33 -28.30 32.09 -9.59
CA CYS A 33 -29.74 32.08 -9.45
C CYS A 33 -30.43 31.62 -10.74
N PHE A 34 -31.17 30.50 -10.66
CA PHE A 34 -31.91 29.93 -11.78
C PHE A 34 -32.96 30.90 -12.36
N HIS A 35 -33.68 31.61 -11.50
CA HIS A 35 -34.72 32.56 -11.92
C HIS A 35 -34.14 33.85 -12.53
N TRP A 36 -32.93 34.26 -12.11
CA TRP A 36 -32.22 35.38 -12.72
C TRP A 36 -31.72 35.02 -14.11
N ARG A 37 -31.14 33.82 -14.29
CA ARG A 37 -30.70 33.33 -15.62
C ARG A 37 -31.85 33.27 -16.64
N ALA A 38 -33.07 33.06 -16.17
CA ALA A 38 -34.28 33.07 -17.00
C ALA A 38 -34.93 34.46 -17.15
N GLY A 39 -34.32 35.54 -16.63
CA GLY A 39 -34.82 36.91 -16.69
C GLY A 39 -36.03 37.22 -15.80
N ARG A 40 -36.33 36.36 -14.83
CA ARG A 40 -37.58 36.39 -14.03
C ARG A 40 -37.35 36.59 -12.52
N CYS A 41 -36.16 37.06 -12.11
CA CYS A 41 -35.88 37.31 -10.69
C CYS A 41 -36.21 38.76 -10.31
N ASN A 42 -37.15 38.94 -9.38
CA ASN A 42 -37.59 40.24 -8.84
C ASN A 42 -37.29 40.40 -7.34
N ARG A 43 -36.45 39.53 -6.75
CA ARG A 43 -36.05 39.64 -5.34
C ARG A 43 -34.94 40.67 -5.16
N ILE A 44 -35.21 41.68 -4.33
CA ILE A 44 -34.26 42.76 -3.98
C ILE A 44 -33.01 42.21 -3.28
N HIS A 45 -33.15 41.13 -2.48
CA HIS A 45 -32.03 40.38 -1.92
C HIS A 45 -32.19 38.89 -2.26
N CYS A 46 -31.42 38.42 -3.24
CA CYS A 46 -31.39 37.03 -3.68
C CYS A 46 -30.17 36.32 -3.04
N PRO A 47 -30.34 35.16 -2.36
CA PRO A 47 -29.23 34.42 -1.76
C PRO A 47 -28.35 33.66 -2.78
N TYR A 48 -28.63 33.82 -4.09
CA TYR A 48 -27.91 33.18 -5.19
C TYR A 48 -27.35 34.24 -6.14
N LEU A 49 -26.24 33.94 -6.80
CA LEU A 49 -25.49 34.91 -7.62
C LEU A 49 -26.27 35.36 -8.88
N HIS A 50 -26.23 36.65 -9.19
CA HIS A 50 -26.76 37.26 -10.42
C HIS A 50 -25.62 37.60 -11.38
N GLY A 51 -24.87 36.59 -11.80
CA GLY A 51 -23.73 36.69 -12.71
C GLY A 51 -23.31 35.30 -13.19
N GLU A 52 -22.70 35.20 -14.36
CA GLU A 52 -22.16 33.91 -14.86
C GLU A 52 -20.79 33.62 -14.25
N LEU A 53 -20.53 32.35 -13.96
CA LEU A 53 -19.20 31.89 -13.54
C LEU A 53 -18.29 31.76 -14.78
N PRO A 54 -16.98 32.08 -14.69
CA PRO A 54 -16.08 31.95 -15.82
C PRO A 54 -16.02 30.50 -16.31
N GLN A 55 -16.19 30.32 -17.62
CA GLN A 55 -16.15 29.00 -18.26
C GLN A 55 -14.71 28.47 -18.32
N PRO A 56 -14.45 27.21 -17.97
CA PRO A 56 -13.20 26.55 -18.33
C PRO A 56 -13.23 26.19 -19.82
N SER A 57 -12.11 26.42 -20.50
CA SER A 57 -11.88 26.13 -21.92
C SER A 57 -12.03 24.64 -22.26
N ASP A 58 -12.79 24.36 -23.32
CA ASP A 58 -13.00 23.05 -23.93
C ASP A 58 -11.70 22.42 -24.47
N GLY A 59 -11.50 21.13 -24.18
CA GLY A 59 -10.40 20.34 -24.68
C GLY A 59 -10.62 18.83 -24.50
N ALA A 60 -11.33 18.23 -25.45
CA ALA A 60 -11.34 16.82 -25.87
C ALA A 60 -11.18 15.71 -24.80
N THR A 61 -12.30 15.06 -24.46
CA THR A 61 -12.38 13.78 -23.74
C THR A 61 -11.92 12.62 -24.64
N PHE A 62 -10.67 12.17 -24.48
CA PHE A 62 -10.30 10.77 -24.74
C PHE A 62 -10.55 9.98 -23.46
N HIS A 63 -11.33 8.91 -23.53
CA HIS A 63 -11.53 7.98 -22.42
C HIS A 63 -10.26 7.15 -22.19
N PRO A 64 -9.54 7.29 -21.05
CA PRO A 64 -8.63 6.25 -20.60
C PRO A 64 -9.50 5.25 -19.84
N GLN A 65 -9.63 4.03 -20.37
CA GLN A 65 -10.01 2.90 -19.54
C GLN A 65 -8.89 2.73 -18.50
N GLY A 66 -9.12 3.27 -17.31
CA GLY A 66 -8.23 3.12 -16.17
C GLY A 66 -8.17 1.66 -15.76
N LEU A 67 -7.07 1.00 -16.07
CA LEU A 67 -6.66 -0.26 -15.46
C LEU A 67 -6.32 0.03 -13.99
N VAL A 68 -7.36 0.04 -13.16
CA VAL A 68 -7.24 -0.03 -11.71
C VAL A 68 -6.83 -1.46 -11.37
N TRP A 69 -5.63 -1.62 -10.80
CA TRP A 69 -5.24 -2.87 -10.16
C TRP A 69 -6.23 -3.15 -9.02
N ARG A 70 -7.11 -4.14 -9.22
CA ARG A 70 -7.91 -4.74 -8.15
C ARG A 70 -7.08 -5.87 -7.57
N ASN A 71 -6.75 -5.75 -6.29
CA ASN A 71 -6.27 -6.89 -5.53
C ASN A 71 -7.41 -7.92 -5.42
N SER A 72 -7.25 -9.09 -6.03
CA SER A 72 -8.19 -10.20 -5.93
C SER A 72 -8.00 -10.92 -4.60
N ASN A 73 -8.40 -10.26 -3.52
CA ASN A 73 -8.82 -10.79 -2.21
C ASN A 73 -8.52 -9.77 -1.10
N ALA A 74 -9.30 -8.69 -1.07
CA ALA A 74 -9.48 -7.89 0.14
C ALA A 74 -10.84 -7.18 0.07
N SER A 75 -11.91 -7.85 0.50
CA SER A 75 -13.14 -7.13 0.87
C SER A 75 -13.04 -6.73 2.34
N SER A 76 -12.22 -5.74 2.64
CA SER A 76 -12.43 -4.96 3.86
C SER A 76 -13.36 -3.81 3.51
N ASN A 77 -14.42 -3.62 4.29
CA ASN A 77 -15.01 -2.29 4.40
C ASN A 77 -15.13 -1.99 5.90
N PRO A 78 -14.40 -0.98 6.41
CA PRO A 78 -14.35 -0.69 7.83
C PRO A 78 -15.49 0.26 8.22
N GLY A 79 -16.16 -0.04 9.33
CA GLY A 79 -16.90 0.95 10.09
C GLY A 79 -15.96 1.64 11.10
N SER A 80 -15.14 2.60 10.66
CA SER A 80 -14.87 3.88 11.34
C SER A 80 -13.76 4.67 10.61
N THR A 81 -14.19 5.73 9.92
CA THR A 81 -13.47 6.93 9.47
C THR A 81 -12.10 6.80 8.77
N SER A 82 -12.13 6.65 7.45
CA SER A 82 -11.24 7.39 6.52
C SER A 82 -11.99 7.65 5.21
N ARG A 83 -11.94 8.90 4.73
CA ARG A 83 -12.88 9.50 3.76
C ARG A 83 -12.20 9.74 2.40
N TRP A 84 -11.78 8.69 1.72
CA TRP A 84 -11.31 8.78 0.33
C TRP A 84 -12.28 8.04 -0.62
N GLY A 85 -12.79 8.74 -1.64
CA GLY A 85 -13.44 8.15 -2.82
C GLY A 85 -14.91 7.71 -2.70
N LYS A 86 -15.85 8.61 -2.36
CA LYS A 86 -17.29 8.34 -2.56
C LYS A 86 -17.72 8.69 -4.00
N GLY A 87 -17.84 7.66 -4.84
CA GLY A 87 -18.60 7.70 -6.10
C GLY A 87 -19.90 6.92 -5.95
N HIS A 88 -21.01 7.53 -6.40
CA HIS A 88 -22.36 6.96 -6.33
C HIS A 88 -22.59 5.81 -7.34
N ARG A 89 -23.60 5.00 -7.00
CA ARG A 89 -23.99 3.71 -7.58
C ARG A 89 -24.44 3.78 -9.05
N GLY A 90 -24.01 2.81 -9.85
CA GLY A 90 -24.69 2.32 -11.04
C GLY A 90 -24.87 0.81 -10.92
N ALA A 91 -26.12 0.33 -10.94
CA ALA A 91 -26.47 -1.07 -10.81
C ALA A 91 -26.20 -1.81 -12.13
N VAL A 92 -25.54 -2.98 -12.04
CA VAL A 92 -25.57 -3.99 -13.10
C VAL A 92 -25.90 -5.33 -12.44
N SER A 93 -27.03 -5.89 -12.82
CA SER A 93 -27.51 -7.21 -12.45
C SER A 93 -26.67 -8.27 -13.16
N GLY A 94 -25.79 -8.93 -12.42
CA GLY A 94 -25.14 -10.17 -12.82
C GLY A 94 -25.22 -11.15 -11.66
N MET A 95 -25.83 -12.31 -11.88
CA MET A 95 -26.03 -13.36 -10.89
C MET A 95 -24.69 -14.05 -10.57
N SER A 96 -23.82 -13.38 -9.83
CA SER A 96 -22.64 -14.01 -9.23
C SER A 96 -23.09 -14.77 -7.99
N ARG A 97 -22.80 -16.08 -7.92
CA ARG A 97 -22.97 -16.89 -6.71
C ARG A 97 -22.37 -16.11 -5.52
N PRO A 98 -23.07 -15.97 -4.39
CA PRO A 98 -22.54 -15.20 -3.27
C PRO A 98 -21.23 -15.86 -2.83
N HIS A 99 -20.11 -15.13 -2.97
CA HIS A 99 -18.88 -15.50 -2.30
C HIS A 99 -19.21 -15.66 -0.82
N ARG A 100 -19.18 -16.91 -0.36
CA ARG A 100 -19.56 -17.28 0.99
C ARG A 100 -18.60 -16.57 1.93
N LYS A 101 -19.09 -15.59 2.69
CA LYS A 101 -18.29 -14.88 3.70
C LYS A 101 -17.58 -15.90 4.58
N VAL A 102 -16.25 -15.95 4.46
CA VAL A 102 -15.40 -16.66 5.41
C VAL A 102 -15.67 -16.01 6.77
N GLN A 103 -16.02 -16.81 7.77
CA GLN A 103 -16.21 -16.27 9.10
C GLN A 103 -14.84 -15.98 9.71
N ASP A 104 -14.69 -14.88 10.45
CA ASP A 104 -13.46 -14.55 11.21
C ASP A 104 -13.14 -15.55 12.34
N LYS A 105 -13.87 -16.68 12.38
CA LYS A 105 -13.62 -17.80 13.28
C LYS A 105 -12.60 -18.75 12.67
N ILE A 106 -11.62 -19.11 13.48
CA ILE A 106 -10.62 -20.13 13.15
C ILE A 106 -11.29 -21.49 12.94
N CYS A 107 -10.79 -22.25 11.98
CA CYS A 107 -11.20 -23.62 11.74
C CYS A 107 -10.57 -24.56 12.79
N ASN A 108 -11.39 -25.08 13.72
CA ASN A 108 -10.89 -26.01 14.74
C ASN A 108 -10.33 -27.32 14.14
N TYR A 109 -10.88 -27.79 13.02
CA TYR A 109 -10.36 -28.97 12.31
C TYR A 109 -9.02 -28.69 11.63
N PHE A 110 -8.75 -27.44 11.24
CA PHE A 110 -7.45 -27.04 10.71
C PHE A 110 -6.39 -27.06 11.80
N ILE A 111 -6.70 -26.48 12.96
CA ILE A 111 -5.82 -26.53 14.15
C ILE A 111 -5.52 -27.97 14.55
N GLY A 112 -6.52 -28.86 14.46
CA GLY A 112 -6.35 -30.30 14.70
C GLY A 112 -5.80 -31.11 13.51
N GLY A 113 -5.39 -30.48 12.40
CA GLY A 113 -4.81 -31.16 11.23
C GLY A 113 -5.76 -32.07 10.43
N THR A 114 -7.07 -31.99 10.67
CA THR A 114 -8.10 -32.89 10.12
C THR A 114 -9.10 -32.18 9.18
N CYS A 115 -8.82 -30.95 8.77
CA CYS A 115 -9.73 -30.21 7.88
C CYS A 115 -9.71 -30.77 6.44
N SER A 116 -10.80 -31.43 6.04
CA SER A 116 -10.98 -31.97 4.69
C SER A 116 -11.36 -30.93 3.63
N TYR A 117 -11.68 -29.70 4.03
CA TYR A 117 -12.17 -28.66 3.12
C TYR A 117 -11.07 -27.80 2.49
N GLY A 118 -9.82 -27.91 2.96
CA GLY A 118 -8.68 -27.16 2.42
C GLY A 118 -8.96 -25.66 2.27
N GLU A 119 -8.61 -25.09 1.11
CA GLU A 119 -8.84 -23.67 0.78
C GLU A 119 -10.32 -23.29 0.62
N ASN A 120 -11.20 -24.29 0.45
CA ASN A 120 -12.65 -24.08 0.37
C ASN A 120 -13.33 -24.08 1.76
N CYS A 121 -12.55 -24.13 2.84
CA CYS A 121 -13.08 -24.10 4.20
C CYS A 121 -13.80 -22.76 4.47
N ARG A 122 -14.97 -22.84 5.12
CA ARG A 122 -15.75 -21.65 5.52
C ARG A 122 -15.09 -20.87 6.66
N PHE A 123 -14.21 -21.51 7.41
CA PHE A 123 -13.55 -20.98 8.58
C PHE A 123 -12.09 -20.68 8.27
N LEU A 124 -11.50 -19.71 8.96
CA LEU A 124 -10.15 -19.27 8.70
C LEU A 124 -9.13 -20.35 9.07
N HIS A 125 -8.26 -20.71 8.14
CA HIS A 125 -7.08 -21.55 8.39
C HIS A 125 -5.94 -20.66 8.92
N SER A 126 -6.09 -20.21 10.16
CA SER A 126 -5.08 -19.43 10.86
C SER A 126 -4.94 -19.95 12.29
N TRP A 127 -3.71 -19.92 12.81
CA TRP A 127 -3.42 -20.27 14.20
C TRP A 127 -3.84 -19.18 15.19
N PHE A 128 -4.07 -17.95 14.70
CA PHE A 128 -4.46 -16.82 15.51
C PHE A 128 -5.35 -15.84 14.74
N VAL A 129 -6.29 -15.21 15.47
CA VAL A 129 -7.11 -14.10 15.00
C VAL A 129 -7.14 -13.08 16.13
N SER A 130 -6.69 -11.85 15.87
CA SER A 130 -6.94 -10.72 16.77
C SER A 130 -7.88 -9.71 16.13
N GLU A 131 -8.65 -9.07 17.00
CA GLU A 131 -9.44 -7.89 16.65
C GLU A 131 -8.60 -6.60 16.67
N SER A 132 -7.31 -6.69 16.97
CA SER A 132 -6.39 -5.55 17.06
C SER A 132 -5.02 -5.86 16.46
N ILE A 133 -4.30 -4.83 16.04
CA ILE A 133 -2.91 -4.96 15.58
C ILE A 133 -2.05 -5.16 16.84
N SER A 134 -1.62 -6.39 17.08
CA SER A 134 -0.80 -6.77 18.24
C SER A 134 0.46 -7.51 17.80
N LEU A 135 1.58 -7.25 18.49
CA LEU A 135 2.80 -8.05 18.34
C LEU A 135 2.53 -9.47 18.82
N LEU A 136 2.71 -10.46 17.93
CA LEU A 136 2.60 -11.87 18.27
C LEU A 136 3.90 -12.43 18.84
N THR A 137 4.94 -12.49 18.00
CA THR A 137 6.23 -13.07 18.36
C THR A 137 7.36 -12.27 17.72
N PRO A 138 8.38 -11.84 18.48
CA PRO A 138 9.59 -11.28 17.90
C PRO A 138 10.48 -12.41 17.34
N LEU A 139 10.77 -12.36 16.04
CA LEU A 139 11.71 -13.29 15.38
C LEU A 139 13.14 -12.81 15.64
N LYS A 140 13.82 -13.41 16.62
CA LYS A 140 15.17 -13.03 17.05
C LYS A 140 16.23 -13.99 16.50
N GLY A 141 17.30 -13.44 15.96
CA GLY A 141 18.46 -14.24 15.53
C GLY A 141 19.47 -13.48 14.66
N HIS A 142 19.02 -12.49 13.89
CA HIS A 142 19.95 -11.62 13.15
C HIS A 142 20.83 -10.81 14.10
N GLN A 143 22.09 -10.60 13.71
CA GLN A 143 23.10 -9.90 14.51
C GLN A 143 23.31 -8.45 14.07
N LYS A 144 22.81 -8.08 12.89
CA LYS A 144 22.77 -6.71 12.36
C LYS A 144 21.36 -6.40 11.84
N GLY A 145 21.18 -5.20 11.29
CA GLY A 145 19.90 -4.74 10.77
C GLY A 145 19.36 -5.61 9.62
N VAL A 146 18.09 -5.99 9.73
CA VAL A 146 17.32 -6.63 8.66
C VAL A 146 17.02 -5.60 7.58
N THR A 147 17.34 -5.92 6.33
CA THR A 147 17.23 -5.00 5.18
C THR A 147 16.05 -5.32 4.27
N GLY A 148 15.45 -6.51 4.41
CA GLY A 148 14.26 -6.88 3.69
C GLY A 148 13.74 -8.25 4.12
N PHE A 149 12.55 -8.58 3.63
CA PHE A 149 11.91 -9.84 3.90
C PHE A 149 11.00 -10.23 2.73
N ALA A 150 10.74 -11.53 2.58
CA ALA A 150 9.91 -12.09 1.53
C ALA A 150 9.09 -13.27 2.04
N LEU A 151 7.82 -13.33 1.62
CA LEU A 151 6.93 -14.48 1.78
C LEU A 151 6.63 -15.03 0.38
N PRO A 152 7.44 -15.96 -0.14
CA PRO A 152 7.22 -16.50 -1.48
C PRO A 152 5.93 -17.32 -1.54
N ALA A 153 5.23 -17.22 -2.67
CA ALA A 153 3.94 -17.86 -2.89
C ALA A 153 4.03 -19.39 -2.78
N GLY A 154 3.17 -19.95 -1.91
CA GLY A 154 3.14 -21.38 -1.64
C GLY A 154 4.20 -21.85 -0.62
N SER A 155 4.98 -20.94 -0.02
CA SER A 155 5.88 -21.28 1.08
C SER A 155 5.22 -20.99 2.43
N ASP A 156 5.52 -21.85 3.40
CA ASP A 156 5.21 -21.69 4.83
C ASP A 156 6.35 -20.97 5.59
N LYS A 157 7.37 -20.49 4.87
CA LYS A 157 8.55 -19.84 5.43
C LYS A 157 8.63 -18.37 5.05
N LEU A 158 8.94 -17.55 6.03
CA LEU A 158 9.37 -16.17 5.86
C LEU A 158 10.88 -16.13 5.66
N TYR A 159 11.34 -15.46 4.61
CA TYR A 159 12.75 -15.21 4.35
C TYR A 159 13.09 -13.80 4.81
N THR A 160 14.19 -13.64 5.54
CA THR A 160 14.67 -12.32 5.99
C THR A 160 16.14 -12.16 5.67
N GLY A 161 16.50 -11.04 5.04
CA GLY A 161 17.88 -10.69 4.69
C GLY A 161 18.44 -9.63 5.61
N SER A 162 19.72 -9.72 5.96
CA SER A 162 20.36 -8.84 6.93
C SER A 162 21.77 -8.44 6.50
N LYS A 163 22.23 -7.32 7.07
CA LYS A 163 23.63 -6.88 6.97
C LYS A 163 24.62 -7.82 7.68
N ASP A 164 24.13 -8.80 8.44
CA ASP A 164 24.95 -9.88 9.01
C ASP A 164 25.31 -10.98 8.00
N GLU A 165 25.11 -10.70 6.71
CA GLU A 165 25.46 -11.57 5.58
C GLU A 165 24.59 -12.83 5.47
N SER A 166 23.56 -12.95 6.33
CA SER A 166 22.69 -14.11 6.37
C SER A 166 21.27 -13.83 5.86
N VAL A 167 20.73 -14.82 5.15
CA VAL A 167 19.30 -15.01 4.98
C VAL A 167 18.81 -16.01 6.01
N ARG A 168 17.81 -15.65 6.81
CA ARG A 168 17.16 -16.58 7.74
C ARG A 168 15.79 -16.98 7.22
N LEU A 169 15.46 -18.25 7.45
CA LEU A 169 14.17 -18.82 7.14
C LEU A 169 13.43 -19.04 8.45
N TRP A 170 12.24 -18.47 8.57
CA TRP A 170 11.40 -18.59 9.74
C TRP A 170 10.15 -19.37 9.38
N ASP A 171 9.87 -20.39 10.18
CA ASP A 171 8.59 -21.09 10.10
C ASP A 171 7.48 -20.14 10.56
N CYS A 172 6.53 -19.85 9.67
CA CYS A 172 5.50 -18.84 9.93
C CYS A 172 4.51 -19.25 11.02
N GLN A 173 4.41 -20.55 11.31
CA GLN A 173 3.48 -21.09 12.30
C GLN A 173 4.06 -21.02 13.71
N THR A 174 5.33 -21.40 13.87
CA THR A 174 6.02 -21.53 15.16
C THR A 174 6.88 -20.33 15.49
N GLY A 175 7.23 -19.50 14.50
CA GLY A 175 8.19 -18.40 14.62
C GLY A 175 9.63 -18.88 14.84
N GLN A 176 9.91 -20.17 14.69
CA GLN A 176 11.25 -20.72 14.88
C GLN A 176 12.11 -20.52 13.64
N CYS A 177 13.42 -20.35 13.85
CA CYS A 177 14.40 -20.29 12.77
C CYS A 177 14.59 -21.69 12.19
N ALA A 178 14.02 -21.94 11.01
CA ALA A 178 14.12 -23.21 10.30
C ALA A 178 15.44 -23.38 9.53
N GLY A 179 16.15 -22.28 9.24
CA GLY A 179 17.43 -22.33 8.55
C GLY A 179 18.13 -20.99 8.46
N VAL A 180 19.44 -21.05 8.21
CA VAL A 180 20.31 -19.88 8.00
C VAL A 180 21.19 -20.15 6.79
N ILE A 181 21.20 -19.23 5.84
CA ILE A 181 22.03 -19.26 4.64
C ILE A 181 22.99 -18.07 4.73
N ASN A 182 24.29 -18.31 4.70
CA ASN A 182 25.29 -17.24 4.66
C ASN A 182 25.71 -17.01 3.21
N LEU A 183 25.65 -15.75 2.75
CA LEU A 183 25.99 -15.34 1.39
C LEU A 183 27.40 -14.75 1.26
N GLY A 184 28.10 -14.52 2.37
CA GLY A 184 29.45 -13.96 2.40
C GLY A 184 29.52 -12.47 2.03
N GLY A 185 28.40 -11.75 2.10
CA GLY A 185 28.32 -10.32 1.81
C GLY A 185 27.05 -9.70 2.38
N GLU A 186 27.13 -8.42 2.76
CA GLU A 186 26.01 -7.75 3.41
C GLU A 186 24.80 -7.65 2.46
N ILE A 187 23.63 -8.05 2.94
CA ILE A 187 22.41 -7.96 2.15
C ILE A 187 21.90 -6.53 2.21
N GLY A 188 21.89 -5.84 1.07
CA GLY A 188 21.44 -4.45 0.98
C GLY A 188 19.94 -4.32 0.83
N CYS A 189 19.30 -5.28 0.15
CA CYS A 189 17.84 -5.37 0.05
C CYS A 189 17.38 -6.80 -0.26
N MET A 190 16.13 -7.10 0.05
CA MET A 190 15.48 -8.37 -0.27
C MET A 190 14.00 -8.12 -0.57
N ILE A 191 13.49 -8.75 -1.62
CA ILE A 191 12.08 -8.71 -2.01
C ILE A 191 11.62 -10.11 -2.45
N GLY A 192 10.30 -10.32 -2.48
CA GLY A 192 9.70 -11.52 -3.07
C GLY A 192 8.68 -11.15 -4.14
N GLU A 193 8.56 -11.98 -5.17
CA GLU A 193 7.50 -11.89 -6.18
C GLU A 193 7.06 -13.29 -6.61
N GLY A 194 5.79 -13.64 -6.36
CA GLY A 194 5.33 -15.00 -6.57
C GLY A 194 6.22 -16.01 -5.84
N PRO A 195 6.67 -17.11 -6.47
CA PRO A 195 7.56 -18.10 -5.84
C PRO A 195 9.03 -17.65 -5.74
N TRP A 196 9.37 -16.47 -6.27
CA TRP A 196 10.73 -15.97 -6.31
C TRP A 196 11.09 -15.14 -5.06
N VAL A 197 12.32 -15.31 -4.60
CA VAL A 197 12.99 -14.49 -3.60
C VAL A 197 14.22 -13.88 -4.25
N PHE A 198 14.33 -12.56 -4.22
CA PHE A 198 15.47 -11.83 -4.74
C PHE A 198 16.27 -11.23 -3.59
N VAL A 199 17.58 -11.38 -3.63
CA VAL A 199 18.49 -10.90 -2.59
C VAL A 199 19.61 -10.08 -3.22
N GLY A 200 19.66 -8.80 -2.89
CA GLY A 200 20.69 -7.87 -3.36
C GLY A 200 21.91 -7.94 -2.44
N ILE A 201 23.01 -8.46 -2.96
CA ILE A 201 24.32 -8.54 -2.30
C ILE A 201 25.34 -7.68 -3.07
N PRO A 202 26.58 -7.51 -2.59
CA PRO A 202 27.62 -6.86 -3.38
C PRO A 202 27.83 -7.59 -4.71
N ASP A 203 27.88 -6.82 -5.80
CA ASP A 203 28.20 -7.27 -7.16
C ASP A 203 27.24 -8.31 -7.80
N ALA A 204 26.15 -8.66 -7.12
CA ALA A 204 25.19 -9.62 -7.64
C ALA A 204 23.78 -9.48 -7.03
N VAL A 205 22.79 -9.99 -7.76
CA VAL A 205 21.47 -10.31 -7.20
C VAL A 205 21.28 -11.82 -7.22
N LYS A 206 21.01 -12.44 -6.07
CA LYS A 206 20.58 -13.85 -6.02
C LYS A 206 19.08 -13.92 -6.29
N ALA A 207 18.67 -14.89 -7.10
CA ALA A 207 17.28 -15.16 -7.43
C ALA A 207 16.99 -16.63 -7.15
N TRP A 208 16.18 -16.86 -6.11
CA TRP A 208 15.80 -18.19 -5.66
C TRP A 208 14.33 -18.43 -5.96
N ASN A 209 13.99 -19.63 -6.41
CA ASN A 209 12.61 -20.04 -6.55
C ASN A 209 12.34 -21.20 -5.59
N THR A 210 11.38 -21.00 -4.69
CA THR A 210 11.12 -21.95 -3.61
C THR A 210 10.35 -23.20 -4.05
N GLN A 211 9.73 -23.20 -5.24
CA GLN A 211 8.90 -24.31 -5.71
C GLN A 211 9.69 -25.34 -6.52
N ASN A 212 10.59 -24.87 -7.39
CA ASN A 212 11.43 -25.72 -8.23
C ASN A 212 12.89 -25.76 -7.75
N SER A 213 13.20 -25.14 -6.61
CA SER A 213 14.52 -25.09 -5.99
C SER A 213 15.61 -24.49 -6.89
N THR A 214 15.24 -23.59 -7.82
CA THR A 214 16.24 -22.97 -8.70
C THR A 214 16.99 -21.88 -7.97
N ASP A 215 18.31 -21.87 -8.12
CA ASP A 215 19.22 -20.86 -7.59
C ASP A 215 19.99 -20.22 -8.73
N LEU A 216 19.72 -18.93 -8.97
CA LEU A 216 20.33 -18.14 -10.03
C LEU A 216 21.11 -16.97 -9.42
N SER A 217 22.19 -16.59 -10.08
CA SER A 217 23.02 -15.45 -9.71
C SER A 217 23.06 -14.47 -10.88
N LEU A 218 22.47 -13.28 -10.69
CA LEU A 218 22.43 -12.22 -11.69
C LEU A 218 23.63 -11.31 -11.49
N SER A 219 24.63 -11.48 -12.35
CA SER A 219 25.82 -10.63 -12.38
C SER A 219 25.56 -9.35 -13.16
N GLY A 220 26.40 -8.33 -12.93
CA GLY A 220 26.27 -7.02 -13.58
C GLY A 220 26.27 -5.84 -12.61
N PRO A 221 25.61 -5.91 -11.43
CA PRO A 221 25.77 -4.90 -10.40
C PRO A 221 27.26 -4.70 -10.07
N THR A 222 27.64 -3.46 -9.75
CA THR A 222 28.97 -3.15 -9.23
C THR A 222 28.80 -2.38 -7.93
N GLY A 223 29.26 -2.95 -6.83
CA GLY A 223 28.99 -2.51 -5.47
C GLY A 223 27.65 -3.01 -4.93
N GLN A 224 27.17 -2.34 -3.89
CA GLN A 224 25.98 -2.76 -3.17
C GLN A 224 24.69 -2.53 -3.98
N VAL A 225 23.79 -3.52 -3.94
CA VAL A 225 22.39 -3.36 -4.37
C VAL A 225 21.55 -2.85 -3.19
N TYR A 226 21.02 -1.63 -3.29
CA TYR A 226 20.30 -0.97 -2.19
C TYR A 226 18.78 -1.04 -2.31
N ALA A 227 18.26 -1.14 -3.53
CA ALA A 227 16.83 -1.24 -3.77
C ALA A 227 16.55 -2.20 -4.92
N MET A 228 15.43 -2.90 -4.84
CA MET A 228 14.91 -3.70 -5.94
C MET A 228 13.41 -3.47 -6.08
N ALA A 229 12.91 -3.63 -7.30
CA ALA A 229 11.48 -3.63 -7.59
C ALA A 229 11.20 -4.61 -8.73
N VAL A 230 10.03 -5.25 -8.71
CA VAL A 230 9.55 -6.08 -9.81
C VAL A 230 8.31 -5.43 -10.41
N GLY A 231 8.21 -5.48 -11.73
CA GLY A 231 7.01 -5.06 -12.44
C GLY A 231 7.07 -5.37 -13.93
N ASN A 232 5.92 -5.73 -14.50
CA ASN A 232 5.78 -6.13 -15.91
C ASN A 232 6.87 -7.13 -16.36
N GLU A 233 7.03 -8.25 -15.64
CA GLU A 233 8.01 -9.31 -15.95
C GLU A 233 9.49 -8.88 -15.92
N MET A 234 9.78 -7.69 -15.40
CA MET A 234 11.14 -7.21 -15.21
C MET A 234 11.48 -7.04 -13.73
N LEU A 235 12.70 -7.44 -13.40
CA LEU A 235 13.36 -7.13 -12.13
C LEU A 235 14.26 -5.92 -12.33
N PHE A 236 14.15 -4.94 -11.45
CA PHE A 236 15.01 -3.76 -11.40
C PHE A 236 15.85 -3.78 -10.13
N ALA A 237 17.14 -3.44 -10.24
CA ALA A 237 18.05 -3.28 -9.10
C ALA A 237 18.75 -1.93 -9.16
N GLY A 238 18.57 -1.13 -8.11
CA GLY A 238 19.23 0.15 -7.90
C GLY A 238 20.53 -0.07 -7.14
N ILE A 239 21.64 0.36 -7.73
CA ILE A 239 22.97 0.03 -7.24
C ILE A 239 23.70 1.28 -6.72
N GLN A 240 24.83 1.04 -6.04
CA GLN A 240 25.62 2.05 -5.36
C GLN A 240 26.16 3.17 -6.25
N ASP A 241 26.45 2.88 -7.52
CA ASP A 241 26.97 3.85 -8.49
C ASP A 241 25.89 4.77 -9.11
N GLY A 242 24.63 4.61 -8.70
CA GLY A 242 23.50 5.38 -9.22
C GLY A 242 22.83 4.78 -10.46
N ARG A 243 23.33 3.67 -11.00
CA ARG A 243 22.65 2.96 -12.09
C ARG A 243 21.49 2.12 -11.57
N ILE A 244 20.60 1.79 -12.49
CA ILE A 244 19.53 0.82 -12.28
C ILE A 244 19.66 -0.23 -13.37
N LEU A 245 19.89 -1.47 -12.97
CA LEU A 245 19.94 -2.59 -13.89
C LEU A 245 18.57 -3.24 -13.99
N ALA A 246 18.18 -3.67 -15.18
CA ALA A 246 16.92 -4.33 -15.46
C ALA A 246 17.17 -5.69 -16.10
N TRP A 247 16.48 -6.72 -15.61
CA TRP A 247 16.46 -8.05 -16.21
C TRP A 247 15.05 -8.48 -16.54
N LYS A 248 14.89 -9.17 -17.66
CA LYS A 248 13.62 -9.78 -18.07
C LYS A 248 13.68 -11.28 -17.79
N PHE A 249 12.62 -11.83 -17.19
CA PHE A 249 12.51 -13.27 -17.00
C PHE A 249 12.10 -13.97 -18.29
N ILE A 250 12.84 -15.03 -18.66
CA ILE A 250 12.57 -15.88 -19.83
C ILE A 250 12.17 -17.27 -19.34
N ALA A 251 10.87 -17.56 -19.37
CA ALA A 251 10.29 -18.80 -18.84
C ALA A 251 10.85 -20.07 -19.50
N VAL A 252 11.04 -20.05 -20.83
CA VAL A 252 11.51 -21.22 -21.60
C VAL A 252 12.92 -21.66 -21.18
N GLY A 253 13.77 -20.72 -20.76
CA GLY A 253 15.12 -20.99 -20.28
C GLY A 253 15.27 -20.93 -18.77
N ASN A 254 14.19 -20.68 -18.02
CA ASN A 254 14.17 -20.40 -16.59
C ASN A 254 15.35 -19.53 -16.14
N ARG A 255 15.54 -18.39 -16.82
CA ARG A 255 16.68 -17.49 -16.60
C ARG A 255 16.26 -16.04 -16.72
N PHE A 256 17.07 -15.17 -16.14
CA PHE A 256 16.94 -13.72 -16.27
C PHE A 256 17.98 -13.22 -17.26
N GLU A 257 17.52 -12.49 -18.28
CA GLU A 257 18.39 -11.87 -19.28
C GLU A 257 18.50 -10.37 -19.03
N PRO A 258 19.71 -9.77 -19.12
CA PRO A 258 19.86 -8.32 -19.03
C PRO A 258 19.04 -7.62 -20.12
N ALA A 259 18.17 -6.70 -19.72
CA ALA A 259 17.27 -5.97 -20.61
C ALA A 259 17.71 -4.53 -20.81
N ALA A 260 18.11 -3.84 -19.74
CA ALA A 260 18.54 -2.45 -19.81
C ALA A 260 19.47 -2.08 -18.64
N SER A 261 20.22 -0.99 -18.83
CA SER A 261 20.96 -0.28 -17.79
C SER A 261 20.59 1.19 -17.85
N LEU A 262 19.84 1.66 -16.86
CA LEU A 262 19.41 3.04 -16.75
C LEU A 262 20.46 3.80 -15.95
N SER A 263 20.93 4.90 -16.51
CA SER A 263 21.89 5.79 -15.86
C SER A 263 21.28 7.17 -15.67
N GLY A 264 21.85 7.92 -14.72
CA GLY A 264 21.47 9.31 -14.53
C GLY A 264 21.69 9.80 -13.12
N HIS A 265 21.37 8.99 -12.10
CA HIS A 265 21.70 9.35 -10.73
C HIS A 265 23.22 9.39 -10.54
N LEU A 266 23.67 10.30 -9.69
CA LEU A 266 25.10 10.48 -9.39
C LEU A 266 25.54 9.67 -8.17
N LEU A 267 24.59 9.20 -7.35
CA LEU A 267 24.81 8.45 -6.14
C LEU A 267 23.81 7.28 -6.04
N ALA A 268 24.05 6.40 -5.08
CA ALA A 268 23.27 5.20 -4.79
C ALA A 268 21.76 5.39 -4.93
N VAL A 269 21.12 4.48 -5.66
CA VAL A 269 19.65 4.42 -5.75
C VAL A 269 19.11 3.63 -4.56
N VAL A 270 18.38 4.31 -3.68
CA VAL A 270 17.96 3.79 -2.37
C VAL A 270 16.50 3.38 -2.29
N SER A 271 15.70 3.74 -3.29
CA SER A 271 14.32 3.30 -3.39
C SER A 271 13.89 3.20 -4.86
N LEU A 272 13.15 2.14 -5.18
CA LEU A 272 12.59 1.88 -6.49
C LEU A 272 11.12 1.53 -6.34
N VAL A 273 10.29 2.11 -7.21
CA VAL A 273 8.86 1.78 -7.31
C VAL A 273 8.46 1.69 -8.77
N VAL A 274 7.76 0.63 -9.14
CA VAL A 274 7.14 0.48 -10.46
C VAL A 274 5.64 0.75 -10.34
N GLY A 275 5.11 1.61 -11.19
CA GLY A 275 3.68 1.93 -11.20
C GLY A 275 3.28 2.84 -12.36
N ALA A 276 2.03 2.74 -12.79
CA ALA A 276 1.49 3.54 -13.90
C ALA A 276 2.39 3.52 -15.16
N MET A 277 2.90 2.32 -15.52
CA MET A 277 3.84 2.12 -16.63
C MET A 277 5.11 2.96 -16.53
N ARG A 278 5.57 3.30 -15.33
CA ARG A 278 6.81 4.05 -15.10
C ARG A 278 7.61 3.42 -13.98
N LEU A 279 8.92 3.61 -14.04
CA LEU A 279 9.82 3.32 -12.94
C LEU A 279 10.21 4.64 -12.28
N TYR A 280 10.04 4.70 -10.96
CA TYR A 280 10.46 5.83 -10.13
C TYR A 280 11.65 5.40 -9.30
N SER A 281 12.71 6.20 -9.34
CA SER A 281 13.94 5.95 -8.59
C SER A 281 14.31 7.13 -7.72
N ALA A 282 14.57 6.88 -6.44
CA ALA A 282 15.07 7.88 -5.50
C ALA A 282 16.52 7.56 -5.13
N SER A 283 17.36 8.60 -5.07
CA SER A 283 18.80 8.44 -4.83
C SER A 283 19.29 9.34 -3.70
N MET A 284 20.45 8.96 -3.15
CA MET A 284 21.24 9.79 -2.24
C MET A 284 21.68 11.12 -2.88
N ASP A 285 21.56 11.29 -4.20
CA ASP A 285 21.80 12.55 -4.92
C ASP A 285 20.70 13.60 -4.71
N HIS A 286 19.75 13.35 -3.80
CA HIS A 286 18.61 14.21 -3.47
C HIS A 286 17.60 14.37 -4.60
N THR A 287 17.60 13.49 -5.60
CA THR A 287 16.65 13.52 -6.71
C THR A 287 15.77 12.28 -6.77
N ILE A 288 14.58 12.48 -7.36
CA ILE A 288 13.73 11.39 -7.85
C ILE A 288 13.74 11.48 -9.37
N ARG A 289 13.98 10.36 -10.04
CA ARG A 289 13.90 10.26 -11.50
C ARG A 289 12.78 9.34 -11.92
N VAL A 290 12.22 9.64 -13.09
CA VAL A 290 11.13 8.89 -13.70
C VAL A 290 11.61 8.37 -15.03
N HIS A 291 11.50 7.06 -15.21
CA HIS A 291 11.95 6.37 -16.41
C HIS A 291 10.76 5.74 -17.13
N CYS A 292 10.71 5.90 -18.45
CA CYS A 292 9.89 5.05 -19.30
C CYS A 292 10.61 3.71 -19.41
N ALA A 293 10.17 2.72 -18.63
CA ALA A 293 10.82 1.40 -18.60
C ALA A 293 10.32 0.46 -19.71
N TRP A 294 9.46 0.94 -20.63
CA TRP A 294 8.80 0.13 -21.65
C TRP A 294 8.82 0.90 -22.98
N SER A 295 9.27 0.23 -24.05
CA SER A 295 9.15 0.64 -25.45
C SER A 295 8.59 -0.51 -26.26
#